data_AF-A0A314Z9A8-F1
#
_entry.id   AF-A0A314Z9A8-F1
#
_cell.length_a   1.000
_cell.length_b   1.000
_cell.length_c   1.000
_cell.angle_alpha   90.00
_cell.angle_beta   90.00
_cell.angle_gamma   90.00
#
_symmetry.space_group_name_H-M   'P 1'
#
loop_
_entity.id
_entity.type
_entity.pdbx_description
1 polymer ?
#
loop_
_entity_poly.entity_id
_entity_poly.type
_entity_poly.pdbx_seq_one_letter_code
_entity_poly.pdbx_strand_id
1 'polypeptide(L)'
;MPQAFIPELAWFKVMLYVATQSSEDLFRMASVCPLFRTLANTPQVWNTISMAKYPDHPSWYHDNPAVQLFLQQCRACENPESIFREAFEVFFMQGNVEALYGMRIAATAGHMEAAYIVGLLGMSGIGQSKEDALEFLCSLNQRNNIDMKGTRDALRRRLSRVWNVARHIVDMFYMGRLSSIIAALVTTTNGVLLLKAGLLKQR
;
A
#
# COMPACT_ATOMS: atom_id res chain seq x y z
N MET A 1 0.00 32.91 -34.61
CA MET A 1 0.79 32.23 -33.57
C MET A 1 0.60 30.72 -33.76
N PRO A 2 1.64 29.91 -33.97
CA PRO A 2 1.46 28.46 -33.98
C PRO A 2 1.11 28.03 -32.55
N GLN A 3 -0.03 27.36 -32.38
CA GLN A 3 -0.40 26.73 -31.11
C GLN A 3 0.66 25.67 -30.81
N ALA A 4 1.35 25.81 -29.67
CA ALA A 4 2.30 24.81 -29.24
C ALA A 4 1.57 23.46 -29.08
N PHE A 5 1.90 22.51 -29.94
CA PHE A 5 1.33 21.17 -29.91
C PHE A 5 2.01 20.38 -28.80
N ILE A 6 1.29 20.09 -27.72
CA ILE A 6 1.77 19.20 -26.66
C ILE A 6 1.48 17.77 -27.12
N PRO A 7 2.52 16.90 -27.26
CA PRO A 7 2.33 15.52 -27.67
C PRO A 7 1.44 14.76 -26.69
N GLU A 8 0.66 13.79 -27.19
CA GLU A 8 -0.20 12.93 -26.37
C GLU A 8 0.57 12.27 -25.22
N LEU A 9 1.80 11.83 -25.47
CA LEU A 9 2.67 11.25 -24.44
C LEU A 9 2.97 12.21 -23.27
N ALA A 10 3.08 13.51 -23.54
CA ALA A 10 3.30 14.50 -22.50
C ALA A 10 2.03 14.68 -21.65
N TRP A 11 0.85 14.72 -22.28
CA TRP A 11 -0.43 14.71 -21.56
C TRP A 11 -0.63 13.46 -20.74
N PHE A 12 -0.22 12.31 -21.26
CA PHE A 12 -0.32 11.04 -20.54
C PHE A 12 0.53 11.05 -19.26
N LYS A 13 1.77 11.58 -19.33
CA LYS A 13 2.62 11.73 -18.13
C LYS A 13 2.01 12.68 -17.09
N VAL A 14 1.45 13.81 -17.54
CA VAL A 14 0.71 14.74 -16.65
C VAL A 14 -0.47 14.02 -16.01
N MET A 15 -1.20 13.23 -16.78
CA MET A 15 -2.35 12.49 -16.30
C MET A 15 -2.00 11.43 -15.27
N LEU A 16 -0.91 10.67 -15.47
CA LEU A 16 -0.40 9.73 -14.47
C LEU A 16 -0.05 10.47 -13.17
N TYR A 17 0.60 11.63 -13.26
CA TYR A 17 0.88 12.44 -12.08
C TYR A 17 -0.41 12.89 -11.38
N VAL A 18 -1.38 13.46 -12.10
CA VAL A 18 -2.68 13.87 -11.53
C VAL A 18 -3.37 12.67 -10.87
N ALA A 19 -3.36 11.50 -11.51
CA ALA A 19 -3.94 10.27 -10.98
C ALA A 19 -3.31 9.88 -9.62
N THR A 20 -1.99 9.98 -9.45
CA THR A 20 -1.33 9.73 -8.15
C THR A 20 -1.75 10.70 -7.04
N GLN A 21 -2.14 11.93 -7.40
CA GLN A 21 -2.46 12.96 -6.42
C GLN A 21 -3.95 12.92 -6.04
N SER A 22 -4.84 12.77 -7.02
CA SER A 22 -6.28 12.95 -6.83
C SER A 22 -7.09 12.29 -7.94
N SER A 23 -7.91 11.29 -7.58
CA SER A 23 -8.87 10.69 -8.51
C SER A 23 -9.93 11.69 -8.99
N GLU A 24 -10.30 12.67 -8.15
CA GLU A 24 -11.28 13.69 -8.54
C GLU A 24 -10.76 14.64 -9.59
N ASP A 25 -9.51 15.09 -9.44
CA ASP A 25 -8.90 16.00 -10.40
C ASP A 25 -8.61 15.27 -11.72
N LEU A 26 -8.29 13.97 -11.67
CA LEU A 26 -8.25 13.13 -12.85
C LEU A 26 -9.61 13.09 -13.56
N PHE A 27 -10.70 12.83 -12.85
CA PHE A 27 -12.04 12.77 -13.47
C PHE A 27 -12.48 14.14 -14.01
N ARG A 28 -12.15 15.23 -13.32
CA ARG A 28 -12.35 16.59 -13.82
C ARG A 28 -11.56 16.80 -15.11
N MET A 29 -10.27 16.44 -15.14
CA MET A 29 -9.44 16.51 -16.34
C MET A 29 -10.04 15.68 -17.49
N ALA A 30 -10.46 14.44 -17.23
CA ALA A 30 -11.08 13.55 -18.20
C ALA A 30 -12.41 14.08 -18.78
N SER A 31 -13.11 14.95 -18.03
CA SER A 31 -14.35 15.57 -18.48
C SER A 31 -14.16 16.68 -19.52
N VAL A 32 -12.95 17.26 -19.61
CA VAL A 32 -12.67 18.45 -20.44
C VAL A 32 -12.72 18.14 -21.93
N CYS A 33 -12.14 17.02 -22.38
CA CYS A 33 -12.08 16.70 -23.81
C CYS A 33 -11.98 15.18 -24.09
N PRO A 34 -12.32 14.74 -25.32
CA PRO A 34 -12.26 13.33 -25.69
C PRO A 34 -10.87 12.70 -25.54
N LEU A 35 -9.80 13.44 -25.84
CA LEU A 35 -8.42 12.96 -25.68
C LEU A 35 -8.15 12.55 -24.22
N PHE A 36 -8.46 13.44 -23.27
CA PHE A 36 -8.25 13.16 -21.84
C PHE A 36 -9.16 12.05 -21.34
N ARG A 37 -10.40 11.96 -21.83
CA ARG A 37 -11.27 10.82 -21.53
C ARG A 37 -10.66 9.49 -21.97
N THR A 38 -10.09 9.43 -23.17
CA THR A 38 -9.43 8.22 -23.67
C THR A 38 -8.21 7.86 -22.83
N LEU A 39 -7.33 8.83 -22.58
CA LEU A 39 -6.12 8.62 -21.78
C LEU A 39 -6.45 8.15 -20.35
N ALA A 40 -7.48 8.73 -19.73
CA ALA A 40 -7.87 8.43 -18.35
C ALA A 40 -8.42 7.00 -18.19
N ASN A 41 -8.92 6.40 -19.27
CA ASN A 41 -9.47 5.04 -19.26
C ASN A 41 -8.44 3.95 -19.59
N THR A 42 -7.16 4.29 -19.64
CA THR A 42 -6.09 3.30 -19.83
C THR A 42 -5.84 2.50 -18.54
N PRO A 43 -5.50 1.20 -18.63
CA PRO A 43 -5.23 0.37 -17.46
C PRO A 43 -4.13 0.93 -16.55
N GLN A 44 -3.11 1.56 -17.13
CA GLN A 44 -2.01 2.15 -16.37
C GLN A 44 -2.45 3.33 -15.50
N VAL A 45 -3.41 4.14 -15.96
CA VAL A 45 -3.97 5.23 -15.14
C VAL A 45 -4.75 4.65 -13.97
N TRP A 46 -5.59 3.64 -14.19
CA TRP A 46 -6.34 2.95 -13.13
C TRP A 46 -5.44 2.20 -12.14
N ASN A 47 -4.32 1.64 -12.61
CA ASN A 47 -3.30 1.07 -11.75
C ASN A 47 -2.67 2.11 -10.81
N THR A 48 -2.55 3.36 -11.28
CA THR A 48 -1.83 4.45 -10.59
C THR A 48 -2.74 5.38 -9.78
N ILE A 49 -4.05 5.32 -10.03
CA ILE A 49 -5.02 6.27 -9.47
C ILE A 49 -5.07 6.23 -7.94
N SER A 50 -5.13 7.42 -7.34
CA SER A 50 -5.19 7.60 -5.91
C SER A 50 -6.55 7.18 -5.35
N MET A 51 -6.52 6.28 -4.37
CA MET A 51 -7.68 5.86 -3.60
C MET A 51 -7.75 6.56 -2.24
N ALA A 52 -6.90 7.57 -1.97
CA ALA A 52 -6.75 8.20 -0.66
C ALA A 52 -8.04 8.86 -0.14
N LYS A 53 -8.92 9.29 -1.04
CA LYS A 53 -10.23 9.87 -0.68
C LYS A 53 -11.20 8.83 -0.09
N TYR A 54 -11.05 7.57 -0.46
CA TYR A 54 -11.98 6.51 -0.08
C TYR A 54 -11.44 5.76 1.14
N PRO A 55 -12.12 5.83 2.30
CA PRO A 55 -11.69 5.10 3.48
C PRO A 55 -11.66 3.59 3.24
N ASP A 56 -10.90 2.88 4.06
CA ASP A 56 -10.71 1.42 3.92
C ASP A 56 -11.93 0.61 4.36
N HIS A 57 -12.87 1.23 5.09
CA HIS A 57 -13.99 0.52 5.66
C HIS A 57 -15.16 0.42 4.65
N PRO A 58 -15.60 -0.79 4.28
CA PRO A 58 -16.64 -1.00 3.28
C PRO A 58 -17.97 -0.28 3.55
N SER A 59 -18.31 -0.06 4.82
CA SER A 59 -19.55 0.63 5.19
C SER A 59 -19.64 2.08 4.67
N TRP A 60 -18.52 2.69 4.28
CA TRP A 60 -18.52 4.08 3.82
C TRP A 60 -18.98 4.24 2.36
N TYR A 61 -18.94 3.16 1.59
CA TYR A 61 -19.25 3.16 0.16
C TYR A 61 -20.17 2.01 -0.26
N HIS A 62 -20.72 1.27 0.71
CA HIS A 62 -21.66 0.17 0.45
C HIS A 62 -22.84 0.63 -0.41
N ASP A 63 -23.42 1.79 -0.10
CA ASP A 63 -24.61 2.30 -0.78
C ASP A 63 -24.30 3.28 -1.92
N ASN A 64 -23.04 3.37 -2.35
CA ASN A 64 -22.63 4.26 -3.44
C ASN A 64 -22.14 3.44 -4.66
N PRO A 65 -23.01 3.17 -5.66
CA PRO A 65 -22.66 2.38 -6.84
C PRO A 65 -21.47 2.93 -7.63
N ALA A 66 -21.29 4.25 -7.68
CA ALA A 66 -20.18 4.87 -8.40
C ALA A 66 -18.84 4.57 -7.72
N VAL A 67 -18.80 4.60 -6.39
CA VAL A 67 -17.60 4.23 -5.63
C VAL A 67 -17.33 2.73 -5.74
N GLN A 68 -18.36 1.88 -5.71
CA GLN A 68 -18.21 0.45 -5.93
C GLN A 68 -17.59 0.14 -7.30
N LEU A 69 -18.09 0.78 -8.36
CA LEU A 69 -17.53 0.63 -9.71
C LEU A 69 -16.08 1.11 -9.78
N PHE A 70 -15.77 2.26 -9.16
CA PHE A 70 -14.41 2.78 -9.06
C PHE A 70 -13.46 1.76 -8.41
N LEU A 71 -13.85 1.19 -7.27
CA LEU A 71 -13.04 0.20 -6.55
C LEU A 71 -12.87 -1.08 -7.37
N GLN A 72 -13.92 -1.55 -8.04
CA GLN A 72 -13.86 -2.70 -8.95
C GLN A 72 -12.89 -2.46 -10.12
N GLN A 73 -12.90 -1.26 -10.70
CA GLN A 73 -11.94 -0.89 -11.75
C GLN A 73 -10.50 -0.82 -11.24
N CYS A 74 -10.27 -0.22 -10.07
CA CYS A 74 -8.94 -0.22 -9.44
C CYS A 74 -8.43 -1.64 -9.24
N ARG A 75 -9.29 -2.55 -8.77
CA ARG A 75 -8.96 -3.97 -8.60
C ARG A 75 -8.67 -4.66 -9.93
N ALA A 76 -9.50 -4.45 -10.95
CA ALA A 76 -9.33 -5.05 -12.28
C ALA A 76 -8.04 -4.58 -12.98
N CYS A 77 -7.54 -3.40 -12.64
CA CYS A 77 -6.28 -2.85 -13.15
C CYS A 77 -5.10 -3.02 -12.16
N GLU A 78 -5.23 -3.93 -11.19
CA GLU A 78 -4.16 -4.30 -10.26
C GLU A 78 -3.57 -3.11 -9.48
N ASN A 79 -4.42 -2.14 -9.13
CA ASN A 79 -3.99 -0.98 -8.35
C ASN A 79 -3.32 -1.43 -7.02
N PRO A 80 -2.09 -0.98 -6.72
CA PRO A 80 -1.36 -1.47 -5.55
C PRO A 80 -2.05 -1.22 -4.21
N GLU A 81 -2.75 -0.09 -4.05
CA GLU A 81 -3.52 0.22 -2.83
C GLU A 81 -4.75 -0.69 -2.72
N SER A 82 -5.41 -0.99 -3.85
CA SER A 82 -6.53 -1.95 -3.87
C SER A 82 -6.09 -3.35 -3.46
N ILE A 83 -4.98 -3.84 -4.03
CA ILE A 83 -4.41 -5.16 -3.69
C ILE A 83 -4.01 -5.18 -2.21
N PHE A 84 -3.35 -4.12 -1.74
CA PHE A 84 -2.93 -4.02 -0.35
C PHE A 84 -4.11 -4.05 0.62
N ARG A 85 -5.19 -3.29 0.36
CA ARG A 85 -6.40 -3.27 1.21
C ARG A 85 -7.00 -4.65 1.37
N GLU A 86 -7.18 -5.38 0.27
CA GLU A 86 -7.73 -6.73 0.27
C GLU A 86 -6.81 -7.69 1.05
N ALA A 87 -5.52 -7.70 0.72
CA ALA A 87 -4.54 -8.53 1.41
C ALA A 87 -4.45 -8.22 2.91
N PHE A 88 -4.56 -6.94 3.28
CA PHE A 88 -4.56 -6.48 4.67
C PHE A 88 -5.76 -6.99 5.45
N GLU A 89 -6.96 -6.90 4.88
CA GLU A 89 -8.16 -7.42 5.52
C GLU A 89 -8.11 -8.94 5.67
N VAL A 90 -7.75 -9.66 4.61
CA VAL A 90 -7.65 -11.13 4.63
C VAL A 90 -6.57 -11.59 5.60
N PHE A 91 -5.41 -10.92 5.63
CA PHE A 91 -4.38 -11.21 6.62
C PHE A 91 -4.92 -10.90 8.01
N PHE A 92 -5.20 -9.64 8.39
CA PHE A 92 -5.46 -9.30 9.79
C PHE A 92 -6.80 -9.79 10.34
N MET A 93 -7.87 -9.83 9.53
CA MET A 93 -9.21 -10.21 10.01
C MET A 93 -9.50 -11.71 9.85
N GLN A 94 -8.96 -12.36 8.82
CA GLN A 94 -9.18 -13.79 8.56
C GLN A 94 -7.95 -14.64 8.93
N GLY A 95 -6.82 -14.01 9.21
CA GLY A 95 -5.57 -14.64 9.60
C GLY A 95 -4.95 -15.55 8.54
N ASN A 96 -5.29 -15.34 7.28
CA ASN A 96 -4.71 -16.13 6.21
C ASN A 96 -3.31 -15.57 5.86
N VAL A 97 -2.27 -16.35 6.16
CA VAL A 97 -0.86 -16.01 5.90
C VAL A 97 -0.58 -15.88 4.40
N GLU A 98 -1.31 -16.58 3.54
CA GLU A 98 -1.15 -16.50 2.08
C GLU A 98 -1.44 -15.08 1.55
N ALA A 99 -2.24 -14.30 2.26
CA ALA A 99 -2.51 -12.90 1.91
C ALA A 99 -1.25 -12.02 1.93
N LEU A 100 -0.17 -12.45 2.61
CA LEU A 100 1.14 -11.77 2.51
C LEU A 100 1.67 -11.71 1.09
N TYR A 101 1.30 -12.68 0.23
CA TYR A 101 1.67 -12.64 -1.18
C TYR A 101 1.08 -11.42 -1.90
N GLY A 102 -0.19 -11.07 -1.63
CA GLY A 102 -0.82 -9.86 -2.15
C GLY A 102 -0.11 -8.59 -1.68
N MET A 103 0.29 -8.53 -0.41
CA MET A 103 1.09 -7.40 0.10
C MET A 103 2.47 -7.31 -0.58
N ARG A 104 3.11 -8.43 -0.90
CA ARG A 104 4.38 -8.45 -1.65
C ARG A 104 4.22 -7.90 -3.06
N ILE A 105 3.12 -8.22 -3.74
CA ILE A 105 2.80 -7.67 -5.06
C ILE A 105 2.67 -6.14 -4.95
N ALA A 106 1.85 -5.65 -4.02
CA ALA A 106 1.67 -4.22 -3.79
C ALA A 106 3.01 -3.52 -3.47
N ALA A 107 3.82 -4.10 -2.59
CA ALA A 107 5.13 -3.58 -2.23
C ALA A 107 6.09 -3.51 -3.43
N THR A 108 6.09 -4.53 -4.29
CA THR A 108 6.91 -4.57 -5.52
C THR A 108 6.48 -3.49 -6.52
N ALA A 109 5.19 -3.15 -6.53
CA ALA A 109 4.64 -2.02 -7.29
C ALA A 109 4.87 -0.65 -6.62
N GLY A 110 5.62 -0.59 -5.51
CA GLY A 110 5.98 0.66 -4.82
C GLY A 110 5.05 1.08 -3.69
N HIS A 111 4.12 0.22 -3.25
CA HIS A 111 3.23 0.52 -2.15
C HIS A 111 3.96 0.52 -0.80
N MET A 112 4.04 1.68 -0.16
CA MET A 112 4.91 1.91 1.01
C MET A 112 4.46 1.16 2.26
N GLU A 113 3.16 1.19 2.60
CA GLU A 113 2.64 0.45 3.76
C GLU A 113 2.82 -1.06 3.59
N ALA A 114 2.73 -1.54 2.35
CA ALA A 114 2.88 -2.96 2.05
C ALA A 114 4.35 -3.38 2.22
N ALA A 115 5.28 -2.59 1.67
CA ALA A 115 6.71 -2.79 1.85
C ALA A 115 7.12 -2.82 3.33
N TYR A 116 6.58 -1.89 4.12
CA TYR A 116 6.83 -1.82 5.56
C TYR A 116 6.30 -3.05 6.31
N ILE A 117 5.04 -3.45 6.08
CA ILE A 117 4.45 -4.61 6.76
C ILE A 117 5.17 -5.90 6.37
N VAL A 118 5.39 -6.14 5.07
CA VAL A 118 6.08 -7.36 4.60
C VAL A 118 7.48 -7.44 5.19
N GLY A 119 8.21 -6.32 5.21
CA GLY A 119 9.50 -6.23 5.86
C GLY A 119 9.45 -6.59 7.34
N LEU A 120 8.52 -5.97 8.08
CA LEU A 120 8.36 -6.20 9.50
C LEU A 120 8.02 -7.66 9.83
N LEU A 121 7.04 -8.23 9.11
CA LEU A 121 6.60 -9.61 9.32
C LEU A 121 7.68 -10.61 8.92
N GLY A 122 8.35 -10.39 7.78
CA GLY A 122 9.46 -11.23 7.34
C GLY A 122 10.65 -11.21 8.30
N MET A 123 11.05 -10.03 8.80
CA MET A 123 12.10 -9.91 9.81
C MET A 123 11.73 -10.56 11.16
N SER A 124 10.43 -10.73 11.41
CA SER A 124 9.89 -11.46 12.56
C SER A 124 9.82 -12.98 12.33
N GLY A 125 10.10 -13.45 11.11
CA GLY A 125 10.02 -14.85 10.69
C GLY A 125 8.61 -15.31 10.35
N ILE A 126 7.71 -14.40 9.96
CA ILE A 126 6.32 -14.71 9.59
C ILE A 126 6.21 -14.74 8.07
N GLY A 127 5.66 -15.84 7.55
CA GLY A 127 5.39 -16.05 6.13
C GLY A 127 6.62 -16.34 5.25
N GLN A 128 7.82 -16.02 5.71
CA GLN A 128 9.09 -16.27 5.01
C GLN A 128 10.27 -16.32 5.99
N SER A 129 11.43 -16.76 5.51
CA SER A 129 12.68 -16.69 6.28
C SER A 129 13.15 -15.24 6.45
N LYS A 130 14.03 -14.98 7.41
CA LYS A 130 14.57 -13.62 7.61
C LYS A 130 15.51 -13.23 6.47
N GLU A 131 16.21 -14.20 5.90
CA GLU A 131 17.10 -14.05 4.76
C GLU A 131 16.31 -13.62 3.53
N ASP A 132 15.19 -14.30 3.22
CA ASP A 132 14.29 -13.91 2.12
C ASP A 132 13.69 -12.53 2.34
N ALA A 133 13.33 -12.20 3.59
CA ALA A 133 12.80 -10.90 3.94
C ALA A 133 13.83 -9.77 3.74
N LEU A 134 15.08 -10.01 4.12
CA LEU A 134 16.20 -9.07 3.91
C LEU A 134 16.47 -8.88 2.42
N GLU A 135 16.53 -9.96 1.64
CA GLU A 135 16.72 -9.89 0.18
C GLU A 135 15.60 -9.07 -0.48
N PHE A 136 14.35 -9.35 -0.11
CA PHE A 136 13.20 -8.61 -0.58
C PHE A 136 13.30 -7.11 -0.23
N LEU A 137 13.63 -6.76 1.01
CA LEU A 137 13.79 -5.37 1.42
C LEU A 137 14.95 -4.66 0.71
N CYS A 138 16.07 -5.34 0.49
CA CYS A 138 17.19 -4.82 -0.30
C CYS A 138 16.75 -4.49 -1.73
N SER A 139 15.92 -5.35 -2.35
CA SER A 139 15.39 -5.11 -3.69
C SER A 139 14.46 -3.87 -3.75
N LEU A 140 13.74 -3.57 -2.67
CA LEU A 140 12.85 -2.41 -2.57
C LEU A 140 13.59 -1.10 -2.26
N ASN A 141 14.61 -1.14 -1.40
CA ASN A 141 15.37 0.03 -0.99
C ASN A 141 16.18 0.63 -2.16
N GLN A 142 16.53 -0.17 -3.16
CA GLN A 142 17.12 0.31 -4.40
C GLN A 142 16.16 1.16 -5.25
N ARG A 143 14.86 1.14 -4.96
CA ARG A 143 13.80 1.72 -5.79
C ARG A 143 13.08 2.90 -5.14
N ASN A 144 12.98 2.96 -3.80
CA ASN A 144 12.13 3.92 -3.11
C ASN A 144 12.81 4.57 -1.88
N ASN A 145 12.66 5.89 -1.71
CA ASN A 145 12.99 6.57 -0.45
C ASN A 145 11.83 6.38 0.53
N ILE A 146 11.92 5.40 1.42
CA ILE A 146 10.82 5.04 2.33
C ILE A 146 10.69 6.06 3.45
N ASP A 147 9.60 6.85 3.44
CA ASP A 147 9.17 7.61 4.63
C ASP A 147 8.65 6.63 5.69
N MET A 148 9.57 6.13 6.50
CA MET A 148 9.31 5.16 7.55
C MET A 148 8.32 5.70 8.60
N LYS A 149 8.36 7.00 8.90
CA LYS A 149 7.51 7.60 9.93
C LYS A 149 6.08 7.76 9.42
N GLY A 150 5.90 8.38 8.26
CA GLY A 150 4.58 8.55 7.65
C GLY A 150 3.91 7.21 7.38
N THR A 151 4.66 6.23 6.85
CA THR A 151 4.17 4.87 6.59
C THR A 151 3.71 4.18 7.88
N ARG A 152 4.49 4.28 8.95
CA ARG A 152 4.14 3.72 10.26
C ARG A 152 2.87 4.37 10.82
N ASP A 153 2.77 5.69 10.76
CA ASP A 153 1.63 6.43 11.33
C ASP A 153 0.34 6.15 10.52
N ALA A 154 0.45 5.95 9.21
CA ALA A 154 -0.67 5.53 8.35
C ALA A 154 -1.12 4.10 8.65
N LEU A 155 -0.18 3.17 8.78
CA LEU A 155 -0.45 1.80 9.20
C LEU A 155 -1.13 1.73 10.58
N ARG A 156 -0.67 2.54 11.55
CA ARG A 156 -1.27 2.62 12.88
C ARG A 156 -2.75 3.05 12.81
N ARG A 157 -3.07 4.03 11.95
CA ARG A 157 -4.45 4.45 11.72
C ARG A 157 -5.28 3.32 11.13
N ARG A 158 -4.74 2.56 10.17
CA ARG A 158 -5.42 1.42 9.55
C ARG A 158 -5.69 0.30 10.55
N LEU A 159 -4.67 -0.11 11.33
CA LEU A 159 -4.80 -1.12 12.38
C LEU A 159 -5.80 -0.71 13.48
N SER A 160 -5.87 0.57 13.84
CA SER A 160 -6.85 1.05 14.83
C SER A 160 -8.32 0.91 14.38
N ARG A 161 -8.55 0.71 13.09
CA ARG A 161 -9.89 0.48 12.51
C ARG A 161 -10.23 -1.01 12.39
N VAL A 162 -9.28 -1.89 12.65
CA VAL A 162 -9.51 -3.34 12.65
C VAL A 162 -10.17 -3.70 13.99
N TRP A 163 -11.47 -3.92 13.96
CA TRP A 163 -12.26 -4.19 15.18
C TRP A 163 -12.08 -5.61 15.71
N ASN A 164 -11.73 -6.55 14.82
CA ASN A 164 -11.47 -7.95 15.13
C ASN A 164 -10.22 -8.40 14.38
N VAL A 165 -9.20 -8.81 15.14
CA VAL A 165 -8.04 -9.51 14.60
C VAL A 165 -8.30 -11.00 14.77
N ALA A 166 -8.02 -11.79 13.73
CA ALA A 166 -8.27 -13.24 13.77
C ALA A 166 -7.57 -13.88 14.96
N ARG A 167 -8.26 -14.79 15.67
CA ARG A 167 -7.76 -15.36 16.93
C ARG A 167 -6.42 -16.09 16.76
N HIS A 168 -6.20 -16.78 15.63
CA HIS A 168 -4.91 -17.41 15.34
C HIS A 168 -3.81 -16.43 14.95
N ILE A 169 -4.13 -15.24 14.43
CA ILE A 169 -3.17 -14.15 14.37
C ILE A 169 -2.85 -13.71 15.79
N VAL A 170 -3.84 -13.48 16.65
CA VAL A 170 -3.59 -13.18 18.06
C VAL A 170 -2.71 -14.26 18.71
N ASP A 171 -2.98 -15.54 18.51
CA ASP A 171 -2.18 -16.65 19.06
C ASP A 171 -0.76 -16.73 18.45
N MET A 172 -0.62 -16.47 17.14
CA MET A 172 0.68 -16.33 16.47
C MET A 172 1.48 -15.12 17.01
N PHE A 173 0.80 -14.13 17.59
CA PHE A 173 1.36 -12.93 18.19
C PHE A 173 1.62 -13.10 19.71
N TYR A 174 0.85 -13.95 20.40
CA TYR A 174 0.96 -14.25 21.84
C TYR A 174 2.02 -15.29 22.18
N MET A 175 2.43 -16.15 21.24
CA MET A 175 3.58 -17.06 21.38
C MET A 175 4.96 -16.35 21.29
N GLY A 176 5.03 -15.08 21.72
CA GLY A 176 6.24 -14.50 22.32
C GLY A 176 7.16 -13.64 21.44
N ARG A 177 6.77 -13.25 20.22
CA ARG A 177 7.64 -12.40 19.37
C ARG A 177 7.06 -11.08 18.88
N LEU A 178 5.75 -10.84 18.96
CA LEU A 178 5.13 -9.63 18.38
C LEU A 178 4.33 -8.76 19.36
N SER A 179 3.95 -9.25 20.54
CA SER A 179 3.52 -8.38 21.65
C SER A 179 4.63 -7.39 22.03
N SER A 180 5.89 -7.80 21.92
CA SER A 180 7.07 -6.93 22.03
C SER A 180 7.30 -6.01 20.82
N ILE A 181 6.82 -6.33 19.62
CA ILE A 181 6.96 -5.49 18.41
C ILE A 181 5.82 -4.47 18.30
N ILE A 182 4.58 -4.84 18.63
CA ILE A 182 3.47 -3.89 18.80
C ILE A 182 3.74 -3.00 20.02
N ALA A 183 4.21 -3.56 21.14
CA ALA A 183 4.70 -2.75 22.27
C ALA A 183 5.92 -1.92 21.90
N ALA A 184 6.86 -2.41 21.07
CA ALA A 184 7.96 -1.61 20.53
C ALA A 184 7.45 -0.51 19.60
N LEU A 185 6.42 -0.73 18.78
CA LEU A 185 5.77 0.30 17.95
C LEU A 185 5.02 1.33 18.81
N VAL A 186 4.50 0.93 19.98
CA VAL A 186 3.89 1.81 20.99
C VAL A 186 4.95 2.57 21.82
N THR A 187 6.16 2.03 22.00
CA THR A 187 7.24 2.61 22.84
C THR A 187 8.38 3.29 22.06
N THR A 188 8.58 3.03 20.77
CA THR A 188 9.57 3.71 19.90
C THR A 188 9.07 5.07 19.39
N THR A 189 8.36 5.79 20.28
CA THR A 189 8.05 7.22 20.17
C THR A 189 9.30 8.10 20.19
N ASN A 190 10.47 7.56 20.55
CA ASN A 190 11.76 8.24 20.47
C ASN A 190 12.62 7.60 19.37
N GLY A 191 12.90 8.36 18.30
CA GLY A 191 13.34 7.83 17.02
C GLY A 191 14.76 7.25 16.98
N VAL A 192 15.05 6.73 15.78
CA VAL A 192 16.37 6.46 15.22
C VAL A 192 16.96 5.06 15.52
N LEU A 193 17.15 4.29 14.44
CA LEU A 193 18.07 3.15 14.27
C LEU A 193 17.75 1.79 14.93
N LEU A 194 16.93 0.97 14.25
CA LEU A 194 17.03 -0.50 14.34
C LEU A 194 17.40 -1.16 12.99
N LEU A 195 17.91 -0.39 12.03
CA LEU A 195 18.56 -0.94 10.82
C LEU A 195 20.09 -1.15 11.00
N LYS A 196 20.68 -0.70 12.13
CA LYS A 196 22.11 -0.95 12.44
C LYS A 196 22.37 -1.97 13.57
N ALA A 197 21.36 -2.40 14.32
CA ALA A 197 21.58 -3.27 15.48
C ALA A 197 21.66 -4.77 15.15
N GLY A 198 21.19 -5.18 13.96
CA GLY A 198 21.26 -6.59 13.51
C GLY A 198 22.63 -7.02 12.97
N LEU A 199 23.50 -6.06 12.59
CA LEU A 199 24.81 -6.34 11.99
C LEU A 199 25.98 -6.36 13.00
N LEU A 200 25.73 -6.16 14.30
CA LEU A 200 26.78 -6.13 15.33
C LEU A 200 26.61 -7.16 16.45
N LYS A 201 25.67 -8.10 16.30
CA LYS A 201 25.50 -9.24 17.22
C LYS A 201 25.45 -10.58 16.49
N GLN A 202 26.43 -10.81 15.64
CA GLN A 202 26.97 -12.15 15.46
C GLN A 202 28.47 -12.04 15.69
N ARG A 203 28.88 -12.47 16.88
CA ARG A 203 30.27 -12.84 17.17
C ARG A 203 30.59 -14.13 16.43
#